data_AF-A0A7W1XA21-F1
#
_entry.id   AF-A0A7W1XA21-F1
#
_cell.length_a   1.000
_cell.length_b   1.000
_cell.length_c   1.000
_cell.angle_alpha   90.00
_cell.angle_beta   90.00
_cell.angle_gamma   90.00
#
_symmetry.space_group_name_H-M   'P 1'
#
loop_
_entity.id
_entity.type
_entity.pdbx_description
1 polymer ?
#
loop_
_entity_poly.entity_id
_entity_poly.type
_entity_poly.pdbx_seq_one_letter_code
_entity_poly.pdbx_strand_id
1 'polypeptide(L)'
;MLFSPEEMNFLSTRLEEEAVRLRQGQSDELAATPEERQRELRLISELQRKLRDLKSEMTQEEKALVARLARDEIHHIHGHGTGVYQSILQKVEQ
;
A
#
# COMPACT_ATOMS: atom_id res chain seq x y z
N MET A 1 -8.11 1.11 13.92
CA MET A 1 -8.62 1.20 12.54
C MET A 1 -8.74 -0.23 12.00
N LEU A 2 -9.93 -0.65 11.56
CA LEU A 2 -10.16 -2.03 11.11
C LEU A 2 -10.42 -2.05 9.60
N PHE A 3 -9.58 -2.77 8.87
CA PHE A 3 -9.83 -3.12 7.49
C PHE A 3 -10.79 -4.32 7.42
N SER A 4 -11.63 -4.34 6.40
CA SER A 4 -12.45 -5.49 6.03
C SER A 4 -11.59 -6.53 5.30
N PRO A 5 -12.02 -7.80 5.23
CA PRO A 5 -11.32 -8.85 4.49
C PRO A 5 -11.07 -8.48 3.02
N GLU A 6 -12.02 -7.77 2.39
CA GLU A 6 -11.89 -7.29 1.01
C GLU A 6 -10.76 -6.26 0.90
N GLU A 7 -10.77 -5.21 1.75
CA GLU A 7 -9.70 -4.21 1.79
C GLU A 7 -8.33 -4.83 2.08
N MET A 8 -8.26 -5.80 2.99
CA MET A 8 -7.00 -6.50 3.31
C MET A 8 -6.48 -7.32 2.12
N ASN A 9 -7.37 -8.01 1.40
CA ASN A 9 -6.97 -8.78 0.22
C ASN A 9 -6.43 -7.84 -0.87
N PHE A 10 -7.14 -6.75 -1.15
CA PHE A 10 -6.69 -5.73 -2.10
C PHE A 10 -5.35 -5.10 -1.71
N LEU A 11 -5.16 -4.73 -0.45
CA LEU A 11 -3.89 -4.21 0.05
C LEU A 11 -2.77 -5.22 -0.09
N SER A 12 -3.02 -6.50 0.21
CA SER A 12 -2.02 -7.56 0.07
C SER A 12 -1.55 -7.71 -1.37
N THR A 13 -2.49 -7.74 -2.32
CA THR A 13 -2.17 -7.81 -3.76
C THR A 13 -1.35 -6.60 -4.20
N ARG A 14 -1.75 -5.38 -3.79
CA ARG A 14 -1.03 -4.16 -4.16
C ARG A 14 0.37 -4.07 -3.59
N LEU A 15 0.52 -4.44 -2.33
CA LEU A 15 1.83 -4.48 -1.68
C LEU A 15 2.77 -5.49 -2.36
N GLU A 16 2.23 -6.62 -2.83
CA GLU A 16 3.00 -7.61 -3.58
C GLU A 16 3.42 -7.08 -4.96
N GLU A 17 2.51 -6.45 -5.70
CA GLU A 17 2.81 -5.81 -6.98
C GLU A 17 3.89 -4.73 -6.84
N GLU A 18 3.77 -3.86 -5.83
CA GLU A 18 4.74 -2.79 -5.58
C GLU A 18 6.11 -3.36 -5.16
N ALA A 19 6.13 -4.41 -4.33
CA ALA A 19 7.38 -5.10 -3.99
C ALA A 19 8.08 -5.69 -5.23
N VAL A 20 7.31 -6.23 -6.18
CA VAL A 20 7.85 -6.73 -7.45
C VAL A 20 8.40 -5.59 -8.29
N ARG A 21 7.66 -4.47 -8.42
CA ARG A 21 8.11 -3.27 -9.16
C ARG A 21 9.42 -2.71 -8.60
N LEU A 22 9.50 -2.56 -7.28
CA LEU A 22 10.71 -2.10 -6.57
C LEU A 22 11.91 -3.02 -6.81
N ARG A 23 11.71 -4.34 -6.78
CA ARG A 23 12.77 -5.33 -7.06
C ARG A 23 13.23 -5.32 -8.52
N GLN A 24 12.31 -5.07 -9.45
CA GLN A 24 12.62 -4.95 -10.88
C GLN A 24 13.28 -3.60 -11.23
N GLY A 25 13.39 -2.68 -10.26
CA GLY A 25 13.91 -1.34 -10.48
C GLY A 25 12.97 -0.46 -11.30
N GLN A 26 11.70 -0.83 -11.41
CA GLN A 26 10.63 -0.05 -12.05
C GLN A 26 9.99 0.92 -11.05
N SER A 27 10.79 1.46 -10.14
CA SER A 27 10.30 2.37 -9.11
C SER A 27 9.92 3.71 -9.73
N ASP A 28 8.71 4.17 -9.44
CA ASP A 28 8.30 5.55 -9.68
C ASP A 28 9.19 6.54 -8.87
N GLU A 29 9.10 7.82 -9.25
CA GLU A 29 9.98 8.99 -8.97
C GLU A 29 10.54 9.15 -7.53
N LEU A 30 10.07 8.40 -6.53
CA LEU A 30 10.41 8.57 -5.11
C LEU A 30 11.47 7.62 -4.56
N ALA A 31 11.75 6.47 -5.21
CA ALA A 31 12.83 5.57 -4.78
C ALA A 31 14.05 5.73 -5.70
N ALA A 32 14.54 6.96 -5.79
CA ALA A 32 15.64 7.36 -6.66
C ALA A 32 16.95 6.63 -6.29
N THR A 33 17.13 6.33 -5.00
CA THR A 33 18.31 5.64 -4.49
C THR A 33 18.04 4.17 -4.15
N PRO A 34 19.07 3.30 -4.21
CA PRO A 34 18.98 1.92 -3.71
C PRO A 34 18.55 1.84 -2.23
N GLU A 35 18.94 2.82 -1.43
CA GLU A 35 18.66 2.89 0.00
C GLU A 35 17.17 3.17 0.27
N GLU A 36 16.56 4.09 -0.49
CA GLU A 36 15.13 4.36 -0.45
C GLU A 36 14.31 3.15 -0.92
N ARG A 37 14.73 2.47 -2.00
CA ARG A 37 14.10 1.22 -2.44
C ARG A 37 14.13 0.16 -1.35
N GLN A 38 15.25 0.01 -0.67
CA GLN A 38 15.39 -0.96 0.43
C GLN A 38 14.59 -0.56 1.66
N ARG A 39 14.36 0.75 1.88
CA ARG A 39 13.47 1.25 2.92
C ARG A 39 12.01 0.96 2.59
N GLU A 40 11.55 1.25 1.37
CA GLU A 40 10.18 0.96 0.93
C GLU A 40 9.89 -0.55 0.95
N LEU A 41 10.81 -1.39 0.49
CA LEU A 41 10.66 -2.85 0.57
C LEU A 41 10.50 -3.37 2.00
N ARG A 42 11.20 -2.75 2.97
CA ARG A 42 11.03 -3.06 4.39
C ARG A 42 9.66 -2.65 4.89
N LEU A 43 9.22 -1.43 4.56
CA LEU A 43 7.90 -0.92 4.92
C LEU A 43 6.77 -1.80 4.38
N ILE A 44 6.88 -2.22 3.12
CA ILE A 44 5.93 -3.15 2.48
C ILE A 44 5.89 -4.48 3.22
N SER A 45 7.06 -5.03 3.59
CA SER A 45 7.14 -6.30 4.31
C SER A 45 6.51 -6.20 5.70
N GLU A 46 6.68 -5.08 6.39
CA GLU A 46 6.05 -4.82 7.69
C GLU A 46 4.53 -4.69 7.56
N LEU A 47 4.05 -3.99 6.54
CA LEU A 47 2.63 -3.88 6.23
C LEU A 47 1.98 -5.22 5.93
N GLN A 48 2.60 -6.04 5.08
CA GLN A 48 2.10 -7.39 4.76
C GLN A 48 2.00 -8.27 6.02
N ARG A 49 3.00 -8.17 6.91
CA ARG A 49 2.96 -8.87 8.20
C ARG A 49 1.83 -8.36 9.09
N LYS A 50 1.63 -7.05 9.18
CA LYS A 50 0.55 -6.44 9.99
C LYS A 50 -0.84 -6.80 9.47
N LEU A 51 -1.04 -6.80 8.15
CA LEU A 51 -2.29 -7.23 7.52
C LEU A 51 -2.57 -8.71 7.79
N ARG A 52 -1.54 -9.57 7.72
CA ARG A 52 -1.66 -11.00 8.05
C ARG A 52 -1.97 -11.25 9.53
N ASP A 53 -1.29 -10.51 10.41
CA ASP A 53 -1.46 -10.63 11.87
C ASP A 53 -2.73 -9.89 12.36
N LEU A 54 -3.54 -9.33 11.45
CA LEU A 54 -4.72 -8.49 11.74
C LEU A 54 -4.42 -7.34 12.71
N LYS A 55 -3.18 -6.86 12.73
CA LYS A 55 -2.76 -5.76 13.60
C LYS A 55 -3.19 -4.43 12.99
N SER A 56 -3.97 -3.68 13.76
CA SER A 56 -4.59 -2.40 13.37
C SER A 56 -3.63 -1.20 13.43
N GLU A 57 -2.45 -1.32 14.03
CA GLU A 57 -1.59 -0.16 14.29
C GLU A 57 -0.57 0.03 13.17
N MET A 58 -0.91 0.94 12.27
CA MET A 58 -0.03 1.45 11.23
C MET A 58 0.69 2.71 11.70
N THR A 59 1.98 2.82 11.42
CA THR A 59 2.76 4.04 11.59
C THR A 59 2.36 5.08 10.55
N GLN A 60 2.76 6.34 10.74
CA GLN A 60 2.49 7.41 9.77
C GLN A 60 3.12 7.13 8.40
N GLU A 61 4.31 6.52 8.35
CA GLU A 61 4.96 6.14 7.09
C GLU A 61 4.20 5.04 6.36
N GLU A 62 3.76 4.02 7.11
CA GLU A 62 2.94 2.93 6.59
C GLU A 62 1.59 3.42 6.05
N LYS A 63 0.94 4.35 6.78
CA LYS A 63 -0.28 5.03 6.33
C LYS A 63 -0.03 5.80 5.04
N ALA A 64 1.06 6.58 4.96
CA ALA A 64 1.40 7.35 3.77
C ALA A 64 1.61 6.45 2.54
N LEU A 65 2.29 5.30 2.69
CA LEU A 65 2.48 4.36 1.59
C LEU A 65 1.15 3.77 1.13
N VAL A 66 0.29 3.32 2.04
CA VAL A 66 -1.02 2.77 1.68
C VAL A 66 -1.90 3.81 1.01
N ALA A 67 -1.89 5.06 1.48
CA ALA A 67 -2.61 6.15 0.85
C ALA A 67 -2.09 6.42 -0.58
N ARG A 68 -0.78 6.37 -0.79
CA ARG A 68 -0.18 6.49 -2.14
C ARG A 68 -0.69 5.38 -3.07
N LEU A 69 -0.53 4.13 -2.66
CA LEU A 69 -0.97 2.97 -3.46
C LEU A 69 -2.46 3.02 -3.79
N ALA A 70 -3.29 3.45 -2.84
CA ALA A 70 -4.72 3.59 -3.07
C ALA A 70 -5.06 4.73 -4.04
N ARG A 71 -4.34 5.86 -3.98
CA ARG A 71 -4.53 6.99 -4.93
C ARG A 71 -4.05 6.65 -6.33
N ASP A 72 -2.85 6.08 -6.46
CA ASP A 72 -2.28 5.69 -7.76
C ASP A 72 -3.23 4.73 -8.49
N GLU A 73 -3.91 3.88 -7.73
CA GLU A 73 -4.87 2.97 -8.31
C GLU A 73 -6.21 3.61 -8.67
N ILE A 74 -6.73 4.52 -7.83
CA ILE A 74 -7.92 5.32 -8.20
C ILE A 74 -7.67 6.09 -9.50
N HIS A 75 -6.44 6.57 -9.70
CA HIS A 75 -6.05 7.26 -10.94
C HIS A 75 -5.91 6.31 -12.15
N HIS A 76 -5.51 5.06 -11.94
CA HIS A 76 -5.36 4.06 -13.02
C HIS A 76 -6.67 3.32 -13.39
N ILE A 77 -7.64 3.18 -12.48
CA ILE A 77 -8.90 2.46 -12.74
C ILE A 77 -10.00 3.43 -13.20
N HIS A 78 -10.54 3.25 -14.42
CA HIS A 78 -11.68 4.01 -14.97
C HIS A 78 -13.08 3.40 -14.68
N GLY A 79 -13.24 2.50 -13.70
CA GLY A 79 -14.56 1.94 -13.38
C GLY A 79 -14.65 0.95 -12.20
N HIS A 80 -15.84 0.89 -11.60
CA HIS A 80 -16.44 0.00 -10.57
C HIS A 80 -15.64 -0.54 -9.35
N GLY A 81 -14.32 -0.43 -9.26
CA GLY A 81 -13.52 -0.88 -8.10
C GLY A 81 -13.14 0.21 -7.08
N THR A 82 -13.51 1.47 -7.33
CA THR A 82 -13.04 2.63 -6.55
C THR A 82 -13.51 2.66 -5.10
N GLY A 83 -14.64 2.01 -4.77
CA GLY A 83 -15.22 2.07 -3.43
C GLY A 83 -14.30 1.49 -2.34
N VAL A 84 -13.57 0.41 -2.65
CA VAL A 84 -12.64 -0.21 -1.70
C VAL A 84 -11.43 0.69 -1.46
N TYR A 85 -10.85 1.27 -2.51
CA TYR A 85 -9.72 2.21 -2.40
C TYR A 85 -10.09 3.50 -1.68
N GLN A 86 -11.30 4.03 -1.93
CA GLN A 86 -11.82 5.20 -1.23
C GLN A 86 -12.04 4.90 0.27
N SER A 87 -12.57 3.72 0.59
CA SER A 87 -12.73 3.28 1.99
C SER A 87 -11.38 3.12 2.70
N ILE A 88 -10.39 2.52 2.03
CA ILE A 88 -9.01 2.43 2.54
C ILE A 88 -8.45 3.83 2.81
N LEU A 89 -8.55 4.75 1.84
CA LEU A 89 -8.05 6.12 1.99
C LEU A 89 -8.70 6.84 3.17
N GLN A 90 -10.03 6.81 3.26
CA GLN A 90 -10.74 7.45 4.37
C GLN A 90 -10.29 6.94 5.72
N LYS A 91 -10.07 5.63 5.86
CA LYS A 91 -9.63 5.06 7.12
C LYS A 91 -8.20 5.49 7.46
N VAL A 92 -7.32 5.56 6.46
CA VAL A 92 -5.89 5.84 6.63
C VAL A 92 -5.63 7.32 6.94
N GLU A 93 -6.42 8.20 6.32
CA GLU A 93 -6.37 9.66 6.49
C GLU A 93 -7.09 10.18 7.76
N GLN A 94 -7.86 9.33 8.43
CA GLN A 94 -8.42 9.59 9.77
C GLN A 94 -7.45 9.21 10.89
#